data_AF-A0A1G6WHJ6-F1
#
_entry.id   AF-A0A1G6WHJ6-F1
#
_cell.length_a   1.000
_cell.length_b   1.000
_cell.length_c   1.000
_cell.angle_alpha   90.00
_cell.angle_beta   90.00
_cell.angle_gamma   90.00
#
_symmetry.space_group_name_H-M   'P 1'
#
loop_
_entity.id
_entity.type
_entity.pdbx_description
1 polymer ?
#
loop_
_entity_poly.entity_id
_entity_poly.type
_entity_poly.pdbx_seq_one_letter_code
_entity_poly.pdbx_strand_id
1 'polypeptide(L)'
;MTALAQDRREQFKKDVSELKLKSGGSGGDGATRIVGLALMVVGAVAAFIVYLSSLTQSDLRNIASYQILATAFLAVTVIGAALYLAGAVAKVLRLWLLRQLYEAQAQTDQIAEALRK
;
A
#
# COMPACT_ATOMS: atom_id res chain seq x y z
N MET A 1 41.73 1.36 0.39
CA MET A 1 40.65 1.42 -0.64
C MET A 1 39.27 0.95 -0.12
N THR A 2 39.06 0.81 1.19
CA THR A 2 37.77 0.39 1.80
C THR A 2 36.99 1.54 2.46
N ALA A 3 37.65 2.64 2.83
CA ALA A 3 37.04 3.80 3.49
C ALA A 3 36.01 4.54 2.61
N LEU A 4 36.34 4.80 1.32
CA LEU A 4 35.45 5.49 0.37
C LEU A 4 34.14 4.74 0.05
N ALA A 5 34.12 3.42 0.28
CA ALA A 5 32.93 2.58 0.10
C ALA A 5 32.07 2.49 1.38
N GLN A 6 32.63 2.85 2.55
CA GLN A 6 31.89 3.01 3.79
C GLN A 6 31.32 4.41 3.90
N ASP A 7 32.09 5.45 3.55
CA ASP A 7 31.60 6.83 3.45
C ASP A 7 30.42 6.93 2.48
N ARG A 8 30.51 6.32 1.29
CA ARG A 8 29.37 6.28 0.35
C ARG A 8 28.16 5.51 0.90
N ARG A 9 28.36 4.50 1.73
CA ARG A 9 27.25 3.74 2.34
C ARG A 9 26.59 4.50 3.47
N GLU A 10 27.36 5.24 4.28
CA GLU A 10 26.82 6.10 5.33
C GLU A 10 26.13 7.32 4.74
N GLN A 11 26.69 7.91 3.69
CA GLN A 11 26.07 9.00 2.95
C GLN A 11 24.79 8.53 2.25
N PHE A 12 24.79 7.33 1.64
CA PHE A 12 23.57 6.72 1.09
C PHE A 12 22.52 6.41 2.18
N LYS A 13 22.94 6.01 3.38
CA LYS A 13 22.03 5.76 4.51
C LYS A 13 21.45 7.05 5.07
N LYS A 14 22.24 8.12 5.08
CA LYS A 14 21.84 9.48 5.47
C LYS A 14 20.89 10.06 4.43
N ASP A 15 21.19 9.94 3.15
CA ASP A 15 20.33 10.34 2.04
C ASP A 15 19.01 9.55 2.05
N VAL A 16 19.04 8.25 2.32
CA VAL A 16 17.82 7.42 2.48
C VAL A 16 17.00 7.83 3.71
N SER A 17 17.64 8.26 4.80
CA SER A 17 16.94 8.77 5.99
C SER A 17 16.34 10.16 5.76
N GLU A 18 17.01 10.99 4.98
CA GLU A 18 16.57 12.35 4.62
C GLU A 18 15.47 12.30 3.55
N LEU A 19 15.54 11.36 2.60
CA LEU A 19 14.45 11.03 1.67
C LEU A 19 13.25 10.41 2.39
N LYS A 20 13.44 9.67 3.50
CA LYS A 20 12.34 9.17 4.34
C LYS A 20 11.66 10.26 5.17
N LEU A 21 12.38 11.32 5.56
CA LEU A 21 11.79 12.52 6.18
C LEU A 21 11.06 13.40 5.15
N LYS A 22 11.46 13.30 3.88
CA LYS A 22 10.80 13.93 2.73
C LYS A 22 9.86 12.98 1.99
N SER A 23 9.26 11.98 2.66
CA SER A 23 8.17 11.18 2.08
C SER A 23 6.82 11.93 2.05
N GLY A 24 6.87 13.26 1.98
CA GLY A 24 5.73 14.14 1.69
C GLY A 24 5.45 14.31 0.19
N GLY A 25 6.18 13.64 -0.71
CA GLY A 25 5.98 13.78 -2.15
C GLY A 25 6.23 12.48 -2.92
N SER A 26 5.26 12.07 -3.73
CA SER A 26 5.28 10.98 -4.73
C SER A 26 5.19 9.51 -4.27
N GLY A 27 4.84 9.24 -3.00
CA GLY A 27 4.67 7.89 -2.42
C GLY A 27 3.24 7.32 -2.38
N GLY A 28 2.32 7.81 -3.23
CA GLY A 28 0.88 7.55 -3.13
C GLY A 28 0.45 6.07 -3.08
N ASP A 29 1.13 5.19 -3.83
CA ASP A 29 0.78 3.75 -3.89
C ASP A 29 1.08 2.96 -2.62
N GLY A 30 2.17 3.32 -1.92
CA GLY A 30 2.55 2.66 -0.67
C GLY A 30 1.63 3.10 0.47
N ALA A 31 1.38 4.41 0.54
CA ALA A 31 0.53 5.01 1.55
C ALA A 31 -0.92 4.53 1.43
N THR A 32 -1.50 4.50 0.23
CA THR A 32 -2.88 4.02 0.02
C THR A 32 -3.06 2.55 0.37
N ARG A 33 -2.08 1.69 0.06
CA ARG A 33 -2.11 0.28 0.51
C ARG A 33 -2.02 0.14 2.03
N ILE A 34 -1.11 0.86 2.68
CA ILE A 34 -0.92 0.79 4.14
C ILE A 34 -2.17 1.30 4.84
N VAL A 35 -2.73 2.42 4.36
CA VAL A 35 -3.99 2.99 4.88
C VAL A 35 -5.16 2.02 4.64
N GLY A 36 -5.29 1.44 3.45
CA GLY A 36 -6.34 0.46 3.14
C GLY A 36 -6.25 -0.79 4.00
N LEU A 37 -5.04 -1.34 4.19
CA LEU A 37 -4.81 -2.49 5.06
C LEU A 37 -5.11 -2.16 6.53
N ALA A 38 -4.64 -1.01 7.03
CA ALA A 38 -4.93 -0.56 8.38
C ALA A 38 -6.44 -0.41 8.61
N LEU A 39 -7.15 0.20 7.66
CA LEU A 39 -8.59 0.40 7.72
C LEU A 39 -9.36 -0.93 7.68
N MET A 40 -8.88 -1.92 6.91
CA MET A 40 -9.42 -3.27 6.88
C MET A 40 -9.26 -3.99 8.23
N VAL A 41 -8.07 -3.93 8.82
CA VAL A 41 -7.78 -4.56 10.12
C VAL A 41 -8.60 -3.90 11.23
N VAL A 42 -8.63 -2.56 11.26
CA VAL A 42 -9.39 -1.80 12.27
C VAL A 42 -10.88 -2.09 12.15
N GLY A 43 -11.44 -2.12 10.94
CA GLY A 43 -12.84 -2.46 10.71
C GLY A 43 -13.20 -3.87 11.20
N ALA A 44 -12.35 -4.86 10.89
CA ALA A 44 -12.57 -6.25 11.30
C ALA A 44 -12.51 -6.42 12.82
N VAL A 45 -11.52 -5.80 13.48
CA VAL A 45 -11.37 -5.84 14.94
C VAL A 45 -12.55 -5.14 15.62
N ALA A 46 -12.97 -3.97 15.12
CA ALA A 46 -14.12 -3.24 15.66
C ALA A 46 -15.42 -4.05 15.52
N ALA A 47 -15.66 -4.70 14.39
CA ALA A 47 -16.81 -5.58 14.19
C ALA A 47 -16.80 -6.75 15.20
N PHE A 48 -15.63 -7.33 15.48
CA PHE A 48 -15.49 -8.42 16.44
C PHE A 48 -15.76 -7.96 17.88
N ILE A 49 -15.27 -6.77 18.27
CA ILE A 49 -15.56 -6.17 19.58
C ILE A 49 -17.08 -5.93 19.73
N VAL A 50 -17.73 -5.40 18.70
CA VAL A 50 -19.18 -5.16 18.69
C VAL A 50 -19.96 -6.46 18.81
N TYR A 51 -19.52 -7.52 18.14
CA TYR A 51 -20.12 -8.85 18.28
C TYR A 51 -20.02 -9.36 19.71
N LEU A 52 -18.83 -9.31 20.33
CA LEU A 52 -18.63 -9.70 21.74
C LEU A 52 -19.53 -8.91 22.69
N SER A 53 -19.68 -7.60 22.49
CA SER A 53 -20.60 -6.76 23.29
C SER A 53 -22.08 -7.10 23.07
N SER A 54 -22.45 -7.64 21.91
CA SER A 54 -23.80 -8.10 21.64
C SER A 54 -24.15 -9.35 22.46
N LEU A 55 -23.18 -10.25 22.70
CA LEU A 55 -23.39 -11.48 23.47
C LEU A 55 -23.73 -11.22 24.94
N THR A 56 -23.31 -10.08 25.49
CA THR A 56 -23.61 -9.72 26.89
C THR A 56 -25.01 -9.14 27.06
N GLN A 57 -25.78 -8.98 25.97
CA GLN A 57 -27.05 -8.28 25.98
C GLN A 57 -28.25 -9.22 25.86
N SER A 58 -29.26 -8.97 26.69
CA SER A 58 -30.48 -9.80 26.76
C SER A 58 -31.71 -9.15 26.12
N ASP A 59 -31.64 -7.86 25.77
CA ASP A 59 -32.71 -7.11 25.12
C ASP A 59 -32.56 -7.18 23.59
N LEU A 60 -33.58 -7.72 22.92
CA LEU A 60 -33.69 -7.85 21.46
C LEU A 60 -33.43 -6.53 20.73
N ARG A 61 -33.85 -5.39 21.28
CA ARG A 61 -33.63 -4.07 20.64
C ARG A 61 -32.15 -3.73 20.60
N ASN A 62 -31.44 -3.97 21.69
CA ASN A 62 -30.01 -3.65 21.77
C ASN A 62 -29.18 -4.59 20.89
N ILE A 63 -29.56 -5.87 20.81
CA ILE A 63 -28.94 -6.83 19.89
C ILE A 63 -29.09 -6.36 18.43
N ALA A 64 -30.28 -5.89 18.03
CA ALA A 64 -30.51 -5.34 16.70
C ALA A 64 -29.65 -4.08 16.42
N SER A 65 -29.50 -3.18 17.39
CA SER A 65 -28.61 -2.02 17.27
C SER A 65 -27.14 -2.43 17.10
N TYR A 66 -26.66 -3.42 17.87
CA TYR A 66 -25.31 -3.96 17.71
C TYR A 66 -25.12 -4.63 16.36
N GLN A 67 -26.15 -5.29 15.81
CA GLN A 67 -26.09 -5.91 14.49
C GLN A 67 -25.96 -4.87 13.37
N ILE A 68 -26.68 -3.74 13.45
CA ILE A 68 -26.53 -2.62 12.52
C ILE A 68 -25.10 -2.06 12.60
N LEU A 69 -24.58 -1.88 13.81
CA LEU A 69 -23.23 -1.36 14.03
C LEU A 69 -22.15 -2.33 13.50
N ALA A 70 -22.31 -3.64 13.72
CA ALA A 70 -21.42 -4.66 13.17
C ALA A 70 -21.44 -4.66 11.63
N THR A 71 -22.60 -4.47 11.02
CA THR A 71 -22.76 -4.35 9.56
C THR A 71 -22.05 -3.11 9.03
N ALA A 72 -22.12 -1.98 9.74
CA ALA A 72 -21.38 -0.77 9.37
C ALA A 72 -19.86 -1.00 9.41
N PHE A 73 -19.33 -1.64 10.46
CA PHE A 73 -17.90 -1.98 10.52
C PHE A 73 -17.46 -2.99 9.46
N LEU A 74 -18.35 -3.92 9.09
CA LEU A 74 -18.12 -4.80 7.94
C LEU A 74 -18.01 -4.00 6.64
N ALA A 75 -18.89 -3.03 6.40
CA ALA A 75 -18.80 -2.16 5.23
C ALA A 75 -17.49 -1.37 5.19
N VAL A 76 -17.03 -0.84 6.33
CA VAL A 76 -15.72 -0.17 6.45
C VAL A 76 -14.58 -1.14 6.09
N THR A 77 -14.65 -2.38 6.57
CA THR A 77 -13.66 -3.42 6.25
C THR A 77 -13.60 -3.70 4.74
N VAL A 78 -14.76 -3.81 4.09
CA VAL A 78 -14.87 -4.02 2.64
C VAL A 78 -14.28 -2.85 1.85
N ILE A 79 -14.55 -1.61 2.27
CA ILE A 79 -13.95 -0.41 1.67
C ILE A 79 -12.43 -0.44 1.82
N GLY A 80 -11.90 -0.80 3.00
CA GLY A 80 -10.47 -0.97 3.24
C GLY A 80 -9.85 -2.02 2.31
N ALA A 81 -10.52 -3.17 2.15
CA ALA A 81 -10.09 -4.22 1.23
C ALA A 81 -10.05 -3.74 -0.23
N ALA A 82 -11.06 -2.99 -0.67
CA ALA A 82 -11.10 -2.42 -2.02
C ALA A 82 -9.95 -1.44 -2.27
N LEU A 83 -9.65 -0.56 -1.30
CA LEU A 83 -8.51 0.36 -1.39
C LEU A 83 -7.16 -0.37 -1.41
N TYR A 84 -7.01 -1.42 -0.59
CA TYR A 84 -5.82 -2.26 -0.61
C TYR A 84 -5.64 -2.94 -1.98
N LEU A 85 -6.70 -3.51 -2.54
CA LEU A 85 -6.71 -4.14 -3.87
C LEU A 85 -6.41 -3.14 -4.99
N ALA A 86 -6.95 -1.93 -4.94
CA ALA A 86 -6.66 -0.88 -5.92
C ALA A 86 -5.17 -0.52 -5.93
N GLY A 87 -4.58 -0.29 -4.75
CA GLY A 87 -3.14 -0.12 -4.63
C GLY A 87 -2.37 -1.40 -5.01
N ALA A 88 -2.95 -2.59 -4.76
CA ALA A 88 -2.38 -3.88 -5.15
C ALA A 88 -2.10 -3.94 -6.65
N VAL A 89 -3.14 -3.67 -7.43
CA VAL A 89 -3.14 -3.70 -8.89
C VAL A 89 -2.27 -2.59 -9.47
N ALA A 90 -2.32 -1.36 -8.93
CA ALA A 90 -1.52 -0.23 -9.40
C ALA A 90 -0.02 -0.52 -9.41
N LYS A 91 0.51 -1.16 -8.36
CA LYS A 91 1.94 -1.54 -8.31
C LYS A 91 2.30 -2.58 -9.36
N VAL A 92 1.43 -3.56 -9.60
CA VAL A 92 1.69 -4.62 -10.59
C VAL A 92 1.76 -4.00 -11.99
N LEU A 93 0.79 -3.14 -12.33
CA LEU A 93 0.78 -2.38 -13.58
C LEU A 93 2.04 -1.53 -13.72
N ARG A 94 2.45 -0.84 -12.66
CA ARG A 94 3.65 0.00 -12.66
C ARG A 94 4.92 -0.80 -12.94
N LEU A 95 5.08 -1.95 -12.29
CA LEU A 95 6.23 -2.85 -12.52
C LEU A 95 6.22 -3.41 -13.94
N TRP A 96 5.03 -3.76 -14.44
CA TRP A 96 4.87 -4.28 -15.78
C TRP A 96 5.19 -3.23 -16.85
N LEU A 97 4.71 -1.99 -16.69
CA LEU A 97 5.03 -0.87 -17.58
C LEU A 97 6.52 -0.50 -17.55
N LEU A 98 7.16 -0.53 -16.38
CA LEU A 98 8.61 -0.34 -16.25
C LEU A 98 9.37 -1.36 -17.09
N ARG A 99 8.98 -2.63 -17.01
CA ARG A 99 9.60 -3.69 -17.82
C ARG A 99 9.44 -3.43 -19.31
N GLN A 100 8.24 -3.10 -19.76
CA GLN A 100 7.98 -2.81 -21.18
C GLN A 100 8.81 -1.63 -21.70
N LEU A 101 8.95 -0.58 -20.90
CA LEU A 101 9.73 0.59 -21.28
C LEU A 101 11.22 0.26 -21.46
N TYR A 102 11.80 -0.55 -20.57
CA TYR A 102 13.18 -1.01 -20.72
C TYR A 102 13.37 -1.88 -21.97
N GLU A 103 12.44 -2.79 -22.24
CA GLU A 103 12.47 -3.63 -23.45
C GLU A 103 12.37 -2.78 -24.74
N ALA A 104 11.53 -1.73 -24.74
CA ALA A 104 11.40 -0.81 -25.87
C ALA A 104 12.64 0.09 -26.07
N GLN A 105 13.31 0.53 -25.00
CA GLN A 105 14.56 1.28 -25.10
C GLN A 105 15.68 0.44 -25.72
N ALA A 106 15.84 -0.81 -25.28
CA ALA A 106 16.87 -1.70 -25.82
C ALA A 106 16.70 -2.00 -27.32
N GLN A 107 15.47 -2.12 -27.81
CA GLN A 107 15.20 -2.24 -29.25
C GLN A 107 15.52 -0.94 -30.01
N THR A 108 15.15 0.21 -29.44
CA THR A 108 15.39 1.51 -30.05
C THR A 108 16.89 1.79 -30.18
N ASP A 109 17.67 1.46 -29.14
CA ASP A 109 19.13 1.62 -29.14
C ASP A 109 19.80 0.74 -30.21
N GLN A 110 19.34 -0.52 -30.37
CA GLN A 110 19.85 -1.40 -31.42
C GLN A 110 19.56 -0.88 -32.84
N ILE A 111 18.36 -0.32 -33.06
CA ILE A 111 18.00 0.27 -34.35
C ILE A 111 18.83 1.54 -34.62
N ALA A 112 19.01 2.39 -33.60
CA ALA A 112 19.83 3.60 -33.71
C ALA A 112 21.30 3.26 -34.01
N GLU A 113 21.85 2.21 -33.40
CA GLU A 113 23.22 1.75 -33.66
C GLU A 113 23.36 1.13 -35.05
N ALA A 114 22.35 0.39 -35.52
CA ALA A 114 22.31 -0.15 -36.89
C ALA A 114 22.21 0.95 -37.96
N LEU A 115 21.51 2.05 -37.68
CA LEU A 115 21.40 3.22 -38.58
C LEU A 115 22.64 4.11 -38.59
N ARG A 116 23.47 4.03 -37.54
CA ARG A 116 24.72 4.79 -37.43
C ARG A 116 25.86 4.14 -38.21
N LYS A 117 25.69 2.90 -38.66
CA LYS A 117 26.64 2.13 -39.45
C LYS A 117 26.31 2.22 -40.94
#